data_AF-A0A843BBS3-F1
#
_entry.id   AF-A0A843BBS3-F1
#
_cell.length_a   1.000
_cell.length_b   1.000
_cell.length_c   1.000
_cell.angle_alpha   90.00
_cell.angle_beta   90.00
_cell.angle_gamma   90.00
#
_symmetry.space_group_name_H-M   'P 1'
#
loop_
_entity.id
_entity.type
_entity.pdbx_description
1 polymer ?
#
loop_
_entity_poly.entity_id
_entity_poly.type
_entity_poly.pdbx_seq_one_letter_code
_entity_poly.pdbx_strand_id
1 'polypeptide(L)'
;MKYLGRTALITGSGTGIGKAIATAFVREGASVIILGRRREPLEETAGMLREIAAGNGSGATVTIFSGVDVSDERGVVDMFDSIREAGTTVHYVINNAGVSGPVTCFPNASMSDFAGTVAIHLTGTFWVSVCGLSCMERGGKIVTISTFFTEERPLEQRPYRFRGPYTASQGAKNRLAEAMSWELVDDGIASIATNPGPVHSDRIYKTVYPKAAAEFMRVGGFEALDPVQVESACADILPLLGEDDSTVQAGLDSAAAKISDVDDARGVLERLLQKIQSIAEKVQRNTSHMIADRQFLSQDQVATTVLNLCAVSISGIVNGKVIPGDRVFYPVRPHVATAAPPSAADYGGGCVVIVLGSGTEADARSAAALASHVIDLGGRVVLLTPHTTEPAVSDIIKDLHVHRADAGDAEQIGRWLRAASEKMGPVLAVVHMTGDVPDGSPLVKTGRQEWDAMVARFINTPAVVVQESLKHFVPGGGSDPRKFAGAKGRVMIVGPGLPRGRKVSGAQRARAEVFRGALRPFATTINQELADVLKSDARVFAVLPGSVSGGDPDPTGVAGVLDYLMSASAARSGEVIFCPDESR
;
A
#
# COMPACT_ATOMS: atom_id res chain seq x y z
N MET A 1 16.71 23.78 24.83
CA MET A 1 16.96 23.09 23.56
C MET A 1 17.29 21.64 23.84
N LYS A 2 16.32 20.75 23.59
CA LYS A 2 16.35 19.33 23.95
C LYS A 2 17.27 18.47 23.08
N TYR A 3 17.55 18.90 21.85
CA TYR A 3 18.27 18.12 20.85
C TYR A 3 19.60 18.74 20.44
N LEU A 4 20.20 19.56 21.31
CA LEU A 4 21.52 20.15 21.09
C LEU A 4 22.58 19.06 20.81
N GLY A 5 23.39 19.29 19.77
CA GLY A 5 24.44 18.34 19.34
C GLY A 5 23.91 17.07 18.68
N ARG A 6 22.61 16.99 18.37
CA ARG A 6 22.01 15.87 17.64
C ARG A 6 21.76 16.25 16.19
N THR A 7 21.69 15.23 15.32
CA THR A 7 21.46 15.39 13.88
C THR A 7 20.26 14.57 13.46
N ALA A 8 19.26 15.20 12.84
CA ALA A 8 18.10 14.53 12.27
C ALA A 8 18.15 14.55 10.74
N LEU A 9 18.02 13.40 10.09
CA LEU A 9 17.80 13.26 8.66
C LEU A 9 16.31 13.11 8.39
N ILE A 10 15.73 13.97 7.55
CA ILE A 10 14.30 13.99 7.26
C ILE A 10 14.06 13.88 5.76
N THR A 11 13.42 12.80 5.35
CA THR A 11 13.05 12.57 3.94
C THR A 11 11.81 13.37 3.54
N GLY A 12 11.80 13.92 2.32
CA GLY A 12 10.65 14.67 1.81
C GLY A 12 10.37 15.96 2.60
N SER A 13 11.43 16.69 2.97
CA SER A 13 11.39 17.80 3.93
C SER A 13 11.35 19.20 3.32
N GLY A 14 11.27 19.34 2.00
CA GLY A 14 11.10 20.65 1.35
C GLY A 14 9.71 21.27 1.52
N THR A 15 8.68 20.50 1.90
CA THR A 15 7.33 21.03 2.17
C THR A 15 6.59 20.21 3.24
N GLY A 16 5.44 20.73 3.68
CA GLY A 16 4.49 19.97 4.50
C GLY A 16 5.05 19.46 5.83
N ILE A 17 4.63 18.25 6.20
CA ILE A 17 5.01 17.58 7.47
C ILE A 17 6.53 17.49 7.63
N GLY A 18 7.26 17.13 6.57
CA GLY A 18 8.72 17.01 6.63
C GLY A 18 9.41 18.33 6.95
N LYS A 19 8.92 19.43 6.35
CA LYS A 19 9.39 20.80 6.68
C LYS A 19 9.10 21.13 8.14
N ALA A 20 7.88 20.89 8.62
CA ALA A 20 7.51 21.15 10.00
C ALA A 20 8.35 20.34 11.01
N ILE A 21 8.66 19.07 10.71
CA ILE A 21 9.55 18.24 11.51
C ILE A 21 10.96 18.84 11.55
N ALA A 22 11.53 19.21 10.40
CA ALA A 22 12.86 19.84 10.35
C ALA A 22 12.91 21.15 11.16
N THR A 23 11.89 22.00 11.01
CA THR A 23 11.73 23.24 11.78
C THR A 23 11.67 22.96 13.28
N ALA A 24 10.92 21.96 13.71
CA ALA A 24 10.79 21.61 15.12
C ALA A 24 12.13 21.11 15.71
N PHE A 25 12.90 20.32 14.96
CA PHE A 25 14.24 19.88 15.38
C PHE A 25 15.23 21.04 15.52
N VAL A 26 15.28 21.95 14.53
CA VAL A 26 16.19 23.11 14.58
C VAL A 26 15.84 24.07 15.71
N ARG A 27 14.54 24.29 15.98
CA ARG A 27 14.09 25.08 17.16
C ARG A 27 14.59 24.50 18.48
N GLU A 28 14.72 23.18 18.55
CA GLU A 28 15.25 22.46 19.71
C GLU A 28 16.77 22.23 19.69
N GLY A 29 17.48 22.87 18.74
CA GLY A 29 18.94 22.92 18.66
C GLY A 29 19.60 21.76 17.93
N ALA A 30 18.83 20.92 17.23
CA ALA A 30 19.41 19.86 16.40
C ALA A 30 19.90 20.40 15.06
N SER A 31 21.01 19.86 14.56
CA SER A 31 21.35 19.95 13.15
C SER A 31 20.38 19.09 12.33
N VAL A 32 20.13 19.48 11.08
CA VAL A 32 19.22 18.74 10.20
C VAL A 32 19.82 18.50 8.83
N ILE A 33 19.57 17.30 8.31
CA ILE A 33 19.83 16.90 6.93
C ILE A 33 18.46 16.80 6.25
N ILE A 34 18.19 17.70 5.30
CA ILE A 34 16.93 17.73 4.56
C ILE A 34 17.15 17.24 3.13
N LEU A 35 16.24 16.41 2.63
CA LEU A 35 16.34 15.87 1.29
C LEU A 35 15.00 15.78 0.56
N GLY A 36 15.07 15.79 -0.77
CA GLY A 36 13.95 15.54 -1.65
C GLY A 36 14.23 15.89 -3.11
N ARG A 37 13.32 15.50 -3.98
CA ARG A 37 13.50 15.60 -5.45
C ARG A 37 13.53 17.02 -5.98
N ARG A 38 12.74 17.93 -5.41
CA ARG A 38 12.59 19.30 -5.89
C ARG A 38 13.57 20.22 -5.16
N ARG A 39 14.46 20.85 -5.92
CA ARG A 39 15.50 21.75 -5.41
C ARG A 39 14.94 23.01 -4.77
N GLU A 40 14.12 23.75 -5.49
CA GLU A 40 13.64 25.08 -5.07
C GLU A 40 12.92 25.07 -3.69
N PRO A 41 11.88 24.24 -3.44
CA PRO A 41 11.25 24.20 -2.11
C PRO A 41 12.19 23.77 -0.98
N LEU A 42 13.21 22.96 -1.31
CA LEU A 42 14.20 22.50 -0.36
C LEU A 42 15.18 23.63 0.02
N GLU A 43 15.61 24.43 -0.95
CA GLU A 43 16.46 25.61 -0.73
C GLU A 43 15.73 26.69 0.08
N GLU A 44 14.45 26.96 -0.22
CA GLU A 44 13.61 27.87 0.57
C GLU A 44 13.50 27.41 2.03
N THR A 45 13.21 26.12 2.23
CA THR A 45 13.16 25.51 3.56
C THR A 45 14.52 25.63 4.26
N ALA A 46 15.63 25.37 3.57
CA ALA A 46 16.96 25.49 4.14
C ALA A 46 17.28 26.91 4.62
N GLY A 47 16.89 27.93 3.85
CA GLY A 47 17.05 29.34 4.24
C GLY A 47 16.35 29.65 5.56
N MET A 48 15.06 29.31 5.66
CA MET A 48 14.27 29.47 6.89
C MET A 48 14.92 28.75 8.08
N LEU A 49 15.37 27.51 7.90
CA LEU A 49 15.97 26.73 8.99
C LEU A 49 17.29 27.35 9.46
N ARG A 50 18.11 27.89 8.56
CA ARG A 50 19.36 28.59 8.91
C ARG A 50 19.10 29.85 9.72
N GLU A 51 18.06 30.63 9.37
CA GLU A 51 17.66 31.81 10.15
C GLU A 51 17.23 31.43 11.57
N ILE A 52 16.45 30.36 11.72
CA ILE A 52 16.04 29.86 13.04
C ILE A 52 17.25 29.42 13.87
N ALA A 53 18.18 28.68 13.26
CA ALA A 53 19.40 28.21 13.93
C ALA A 53 20.31 29.38 14.38
N ALA A 54 20.42 30.43 13.56
CA ALA A 54 21.17 31.63 13.91
C ALA A 54 20.49 32.41 15.04
N GLY A 55 19.16 32.55 14.97
CA GLY A 55 18.39 33.31 15.96
C GLY A 55 18.33 32.67 17.34
N ASN A 56 18.41 31.34 17.44
CA ASN A 56 18.38 30.63 18.73
C ASN A 56 19.77 30.36 19.33
N GLY A 57 20.85 30.71 18.64
CA GLY A 57 22.23 30.54 19.13
C GLY A 57 22.65 29.09 19.37
N SER A 58 21.96 28.11 18.77
CA SER A 58 22.21 26.68 18.99
C SER A 58 23.48 26.15 18.34
N GLY A 59 24.00 26.85 17.32
CA GLY A 59 25.06 26.33 16.46
C GLY A 59 24.60 25.17 15.55
N ALA A 60 23.29 24.93 15.44
CA ALA A 60 22.74 23.92 14.55
C ALA A 60 23.07 24.20 13.08
N THR A 61 23.35 23.14 12.32
CA THR A 61 23.67 23.21 10.88
C THR A 61 22.53 22.66 10.04
N VAL A 62 22.45 23.10 8.78
CA VAL A 62 21.43 22.68 7.81
C VAL A 62 22.12 22.22 6.53
N THR A 63 22.12 20.90 6.32
CA THR A 63 22.66 20.23 5.12
C THR A 63 21.51 19.83 4.20
N ILE A 64 21.70 19.98 2.88
CA ILE A 64 20.66 19.69 1.89
C ILE A 64 21.12 18.67 0.86
N PHE A 65 20.22 17.76 0.47
CA PHE A 65 20.38 16.86 -0.67
C PHE A 65 19.17 16.97 -1.60
N SER A 66 19.28 17.86 -2.60
CA SER A 66 18.26 18.03 -3.64
C SER A 66 18.42 16.97 -4.74
N GLY A 67 17.32 16.56 -5.36
CA GLY A 67 17.32 15.59 -6.45
C GLY A 67 17.28 14.13 -6.00
N VAL A 68 17.40 13.86 -4.69
CA VAL A 68 17.29 12.50 -4.15
C VAL A 68 15.83 12.02 -4.21
N ASP A 69 15.60 10.97 -4.99
CA ASP A 69 14.40 10.14 -4.90
C ASP A 69 14.68 8.98 -3.95
N VAL A 70 13.83 8.79 -2.94
CA VAL A 70 14.01 7.72 -1.96
C VAL A 70 13.82 6.34 -2.58
N SER A 71 13.09 6.21 -3.70
CA SER A 71 12.99 4.93 -4.40
C SER A 71 14.20 4.64 -5.30
N ASP A 72 15.10 5.59 -5.53
CA ASP A 72 16.30 5.36 -6.32
C ASP A 72 17.40 4.74 -5.45
N GLU A 73 17.98 3.63 -5.90
CA GLU A 73 19.03 2.93 -5.16
C GLU A 73 20.30 3.76 -5.06
N ARG A 74 20.80 4.25 -6.19
CA ARG A 74 22.08 4.96 -6.27
C ARG A 74 22.01 6.31 -5.62
N GLY A 75 20.95 7.09 -5.86
CA GLY A 75 20.77 8.39 -5.24
C GLY A 75 20.76 8.35 -3.70
N VAL A 76 20.22 7.29 -3.09
CA VAL A 76 20.26 7.11 -1.64
C VAL A 76 21.66 6.67 -1.16
N VAL A 77 22.31 5.74 -1.88
CA VAL A 77 23.68 5.29 -1.54
C VAL A 77 24.68 6.44 -1.61
N ASP A 78 24.69 7.18 -2.72
CA ASP A 78 25.62 8.30 -2.95
C ASP A 78 25.42 9.42 -1.90
N MET A 79 24.18 9.65 -1.47
CA MET A 79 23.86 10.58 -0.37
C MET A 79 24.48 10.11 0.95
N PHE A 80 24.30 8.85 1.34
CA PHE A 80 24.86 8.34 2.60
C PHE A 80 26.38 8.19 2.56
N ASP A 81 26.96 7.88 1.42
CA ASP A 81 28.42 7.92 1.22
C ASP A 81 28.96 9.34 1.47
N SER A 82 28.29 10.37 0.96
CA SER A 82 28.65 11.77 1.22
C SER A 82 28.54 12.15 2.71
N ILE A 83 27.51 11.66 3.42
CA ILE A 83 27.33 11.88 4.87
C ILE A 83 28.47 11.23 5.67
N ARG A 84 28.85 10.01 5.28
CA ARG A 84 29.95 9.26 5.90
C ARG A 84 31.30 9.94 5.67
N GLU A 85 31.57 10.37 4.44
CA GLU A 85 32.80 11.10 4.09
C GLU A 85 32.93 12.42 4.86
N ALA A 86 31.81 13.08 5.13
CA ALA A 86 31.76 14.27 5.98
C ALA A 86 31.90 13.96 7.48
N GLY A 87 31.99 12.69 7.89
CA GLY A 87 32.10 12.27 9.29
C GLY A 87 30.88 12.63 10.14
N THR A 88 29.69 12.72 9.52
CA THR A 88 28.48 13.19 10.19
C THR A 88 27.70 12.03 10.82
N THR A 89 27.61 11.99 12.15
CA THR A 89 26.74 11.04 12.88
C THR A 89 25.27 11.46 12.78
N VAL A 90 24.43 10.57 12.25
CA VAL A 90 22.97 10.72 12.18
C VAL A 90 22.35 10.08 13.42
N HIS A 91 21.60 10.87 14.19
CA HIS A 91 20.96 10.39 15.41
C HIS A 91 19.52 9.95 15.19
N TYR A 92 18.84 10.61 14.25
CA TYR A 92 17.43 10.38 13.97
C TYR A 92 17.23 10.26 12.46
N VAL A 93 16.65 9.17 11.99
CA VAL A 93 16.20 9.00 10.59
C VAL A 93 14.68 9.07 10.58
N ILE A 94 14.14 10.06 9.88
CA ILE A 94 12.70 10.28 9.78
C ILE A 94 12.22 9.94 8.36
N ASN A 95 11.58 8.78 8.24
CA ASN A 95 10.97 8.32 6.98
C ASN A 95 9.59 8.98 6.81
N ASN A 96 9.59 10.16 6.19
CA ASN A 96 8.40 10.98 5.93
C ASN A 96 8.05 11.08 4.43
N ALA A 97 9.01 10.84 3.53
CA ALA A 97 8.77 10.95 2.09
C ALA A 97 7.56 10.09 1.63
N GLY A 98 6.79 10.64 0.70
CA GLY A 98 5.59 9.98 0.22
C GLY A 98 4.84 10.78 -0.84
N VAL A 99 4.09 10.06 -1.67
CA VAL A 99 3.25 10.59 -2.75
C VAL A 99 1.77 10.20 -2.53
N SER A 100 0.86 10.83 -3.27
CA SER A 100 -0.55 10.40 -3.28
C SER A 100 -0.71 8.99 -3.86
N GLY A 101 0.07 8.67 -4.89
CA GLY A 101 -0.20 7.53 -5.77
C GLY A 101 -1.45 7.76 -6.63
N PRO A 102 -1.87 6.76 -7.43
CA PRO A 102 -3.12 6.82 -8.15
C PRO A 102 -4.29 6.96 -7.17
N VAL A 103 -5.28 7.77 -7.55
CA VAL A 103 -6.52 7.99 -6.80
C VAL A 103 -7.68 7.64 -7.73
N THR A 104 -7.88 6.35 -7.93
CA THR A 104 -8.92 5.77 -8.79
C THR A 104 -9.29 4.38 -8.30
N CYS A 105 -10.41 3.80 -8.76
CA CYS A 105 -10.74 2.40 -8.46
C CYS A 105 -9.62 1.46 -8.92
N PHE A 106 -9.31 0.44 -8.12
CA PHE A 106 -8.22 -0.49 -8.40
C PHE A 106 -8.22 -1.10 -9.82
N PRO A 107 -9.36 -1.49 -10.42
CA PRO A 107 -9.39 -1.98 -11.80
C PRO A 107 -8.92 -0.99 -12.87
N ASN A 108 -8.95 0.32 -12.59
CA ASN A 108 -8.50 1.39 -13.47
C ASN A 108 -7.07 1.87 -13.16
N ALA A 109 -6.51 1.48 -12.01
CA ALA A 109 -5.20 1.97 -11.59
C ALA A 109 -4.08 1.45 -12.52
N SER A 110 -3.18 2.34 -12.96
CA SER A 110 -1.95 1.94 -13.65
C SER A 110 -1.08 1.08 -12.73
N MET A 111 -0.68 -0.11 -13.20
CA MET A 111 0.22 -0.99 -12.44
C MET A 111 1.63 -0.40 -12.29
N SER A 112 2.07 0.44 -13.25
CA SER A 112 3.29 1.22 -13.12
C SER A 112 3.19 2.23 -11.96
N ASP A 113 2.08 2.98 -11.89
CA ASP A 113 1.89 3.97 -10.82
C ASP A 113 1.67 3.30 -9.45
N PHE A 114 1.04 2.11 -9.46
CA PHE A 114 0.95 1.26 -8.28
C PHE A 114 2.35 0.90 -7.78
N ALA A 115 3.19 0.32 -8.62
CA ALA A 115 4.55 -0.08 -8.27
C ALA A 115 5.40 1.12 -7.85
N GLY A 116 5.31 2.25 -8.54
CA GLY A 116 6.01 3.49 -8.17
C GLY A 116 5.58 4.03 -6.80
N THR A 117 4.28 3.93 -6.47
CA THR A 117 3.77 4.30 -5.15
C THR A 117 4.34 3.40 -4.06
N VAL A 118 4.36 2.08 -4.28
CA VAL A 118 4.97 1.11 -3.35
C VAL A 118 6.47 1.38 -3.21
N ALA A 119 7.17 1.64 -4.31
CA ALA A 119 8.61 1.91 -4.30
C ALA A 119 8.95 3.15 -3.46
N ILE A 120 8.21 4.25 -3.60
CA ILE A 120 8.47 5.47 -2.81
C ILE A 120 8.15 5.26 -1.33
N HIS A 121 6.98 4.70 -1.03
CA HIS A 121 6.54 4.60 0.37
C HIS A 121 7.29 3.50 1.11
N LEU A 122 7.32 2.29 0.58
CA LEU A 122 7.87 1.13 1.26
C LEU A 122 9.36 0.95 0.98
N THR A 123 9.75 0.79 -0.29
CA THR A 123 11.16 0.57 -0.64
C THR A 123 12.04 1.75 -0.24
N GLY A 124 11.59 2.99 -0.44
CA GLY A 124 12.33 4.16 -0.01
C GLY A 124 12.49 4.26 1.51
N THR A 125 11.45 3.90 2.27
CA THR A 125 11.55 3.80 3.74
C THR A 125 12.58 2.76 4.16
N PHE A 126 12.53 1.57 3.56
CA PHE A 126 13.49 0.50 3.82
C PHE A 126 14.92 0.93 3.50
N TRP A 127 15.14 1.40 2.27
CA TRP A 127 16.48 1.67 1.75
C TRP A 127 17.16 2.84 2.47
N VAL A 128 16.42 3.92 2.76
CA VAL A 128 16.94 5.03 3.57
C VAL A 128 17.30 4.55 4.98
N SER A 129 16.49 3.67 5.57
CA SER A 129 16.76 3.15 6.91
C SER A 129 18.01 2.27 6.94
N VAL A 130 18.15 1.33 5.99
CA VAL A 130 19.29 0.41 5.91
C VAL A 130 20.59 1.15 5.60
N CYS A 131 20.62 2.01 4.59
CA CYS A 131 21.81 2.82 4.30
C CYS A 131 22.16 3.75 5.47
N GLY A 132 21.13 4.28 6.15
CA GLY A 132 21.29 5.15 7.31
C GLY A 132 22.03 4.51 8.48
N LEU A 133 21.91 3.19 8.67
CA LEU A 133 22.59 2.48 9.76
C LEU A 133 24.11 2.69 9.75
N SER A 134 24.71 2.86 8.57
CA SER A 134 26.16 3.12 8.42
C SER A 134 26.64 4.43 9.05
N CYS A 135 25.72 5.37 9.27
CA CYS A 135 26.00 6.68 9.85
C CYS A 135 25.32 6.86 11.22
N MET A 136 24.69 5.83 11.77
CA MET A 136 23.98 5.85 13.05
C MET A 136 24.82 5.18 14.15
N GLU A 137 24.60 5.63 15.39
CA GLU A 137 25.23 5.06 16.58
C GLU A 137 24.19 4.49 17.54
N ARG A 138 24.66 3.72 18.54
CA ARG A 138 23.82 3.22 19.62
C ARG A 138 23.05 4.36 20.28
N GLY A 139 21.75 4.14 20.48
CA GLY A 139 20.81 5.17 20.92
C GLY A 139 20.22 5.99 19.76
N GLY A 140 20.49 5.66 18.49
CA GLY A 140 19.80 6.23 17.33
C GLY A 140 18.32 5.81 17.25
N LYS A 141 17.49 6.62 16.58
CA LYS A 141 16.06 6.32 16.36
C LYS A 141 15.71 6.41 14.88
N ILE A 142 14.95 5.44 14.41
CA ILE A 142 14.28 5.46 13.12
C ILE A 142 12.79 5.68 13.39
N VAL A 143 12.24 6.78 12.87
CA VAL A 143 10.82 7.11 13.01
C VAL A 143 10.17 7.09 11.63
N THR A 144 9.17 6.23 11.47
CA THR A 144 8.44 6.06 10.20
C THR A 144 7.07 6.72 10.28
N ILE A 145 6.81 7.68 9.40
CA ILE A 145 5.49 8.32 9.28
C ILE A 145 4.64 7.47 8.34
N SER A 146 3.57 6.90 8.88
CA SER A 146 2.63 6.08 8.14
C SER A 146 1.25 6.75 8.08
N THR A 147 0.16 6.04 8.31
CA THR A 147 -1.20 6.59 8.22
C THR A 147 -2.20 5.78 9.04
N PHE A 148 -3.14 6.50 9.67
CA PHE A 148 -4.21 5.87 10.47
C PHE A 148 -5.12 4.94 9.66
N PHE A 149 -5.21 5.09 8.34
CA PHE A 149 -5.94 4.14 7.47
C PHE A 149 -5.34 2.72 7.48
N THR A 150 -4.14 2.54 8.04
CA THR A 150 -3.48 1.24 8.15
C THR A 150 -3.17 0.87 9.60
N GLU A 151 -3.83 1.56 10.55
CA GLU A 151 -3.84 1.14 11.94
C GLU A 151 -4.45 -0.25 12.04
N GLU A 152 -3.70 -1.18 12.63
CA GLU A 152 -4.18 -2.53 12.85
C GLU A 152 -4.83 -2.63 14.22
N ARG A 153 -6.06 -3.15 14.24
CA ARG A 153 -6.78 -3.49 15.46
C ARG A 153 -7.29 -4.92 15.33
N PRO A 154 -7.51 -5.64 16.44
CA PRO A 154 -8.07 -6.99 16.37
C PRO A 154 -9.33 -7.01 15.50
N LEU A 155 -9.34 -7.86 14.48
CA LEU A 155 -10.45 -8.06 13.54
C LEU A 155 -10.76 -6.90 12.58
N GLU A 156 -10.24 -5.70 12.83
CA GLU A 156 -10.59 -4.49 12.09
C GLU A 156 -9.47 -4.06 11.13
N GLN A 157 -9.87 -3.58 9.96
CA GLN A 157 -8.99 -2.91 9.01
C GLN A 157 -9.74 -1.73 8.41
N ARG A 158 -9.13 -0.53 8.40
CA ARG A 158 -9.77 0.66 7.82
C ARG A 158 -9.57 0.67 6.29
N PRO A 159 -10.61 0.56 5.46
CA PRO A 159 -10.47 0.76 4.02
C PRO A 159 -10.25 2.24 3.70
N TYR A 160 -9.49 2.51 2.62
CA TYR A 160 -9.37 3.86 2.07
C TYR A 160 -9.59 3.84 0.57
N ARG A 161 -10.86 3.95 0.17
CA ARG A 161 -11.29 3.88 -1.24
C ARG A 161 -10.41 4.74 -2.15
N PHE A 162 -10.08 4.16 -3.30
CA PHE A 162 -9.25 4.70 -4.37
C PHE A 162 -7.76 4.75 -4.05
N ARG A 163 -7.33 4.16 -2.93
CA ARG A 163 -5.95 4.29 -2.41
C ARG A 163 -5.26 2.96 -2.20
N GLY A 164 -5.64 1.91 -2.94
CA GLY A 164 -5.08 0.56 -2.86
C GLY A 164 -3.54 0.47 -2.70
N PRO A 165 -2.71 1.05 -3.60
CA PRO A 165 -1.24 1.00 -3.45
C PRO A 165 -0.73 1.78 -2.22
N TYR A 166 -1.41 2.87 -1.87
CA TYR A 166 -1.05 3.66 -0.70
C TYR A 166 -1.34 2.87 0.58
N THR A 167 -2.52 2.28 0.72
CA THR A 167 -2.84 1.49 1.92
C THR A 167 -2.02 0.21 2.01
N ALA A 168 -1.70 -0.44 0.88
CA ALA A 168 -0.79 -1.58 0.86
C ALA A 168 0.61 -1.20 1.37
N SER A 169 1.20 -0.15 0.82
CA SER A 169 2.55 0.29 1.22
C SER A 169 2.62 0.80 2.66
N GLN A 170 1.60 1.52 3.15
CA GLN A 170 1.60 2.02 4.53
C GLN A 170 1.39 0.92 5.57
N GLY A 171 0.57 -0.09 5.26
CA GLY A 171 0.43 -1.25 6.12
C GLY A 171 1.73 -2.05 6.23
N ALA A 172 2.44 -2.21 5.10
CA ALA A 172 3.78 -2.80 5.10
C ALA A 172 4.79 -1.99 5.92
N LYS A 173 4.75 -0.65 5.84
CA LYS A 173 5.64 0.23 6.63
C LYS A 173 5.44 0.09 8.14
N ASN A 174 4.20 -0.08 8.60
CA ASN A 174 3.91 -0.31 10.02
C ASN A 174 4.63 -1.57 10.51
N ARG A 175 4.50 -2.66 9.76
CA ARG A 175 5.14 -3.95 10.07
C ARG A 175 6.65 -3.93 9.85
N LEU A 176 7.16 -3.16 8.89
CA LEU A 176 8.59 -2.95 8.69
C LEU A 176 9.23 -2.28 9.91
N ALA A 177 8.58 -1.26 10.49
CA ALA A 177 9.10 -0.63 11.69
C ALA A 177 9.23 -1.63 12.86
N GLU A 178 8.24 -2.50 13.04
CA GLU A 178 8.28 -3.59 14.02
C GLU A 178 9.37 -4.61 13.71
N ALA A 179 9.51 -5.06 12.46
CA ALA A 179 10.55 -6.00 12.05
C ALA A 179 11.96 -5.43 12.30
N MET A 180 12.21 -4.17 11.92
CA MET A 180 13.48 -3.51 12.21
C MET A 180 13.73 -3.37 13.71
N SER A 181 12.69 -3.19 14.54
CA SER A 181 12.87 -3.10 15.98
C SER A 181 13.38 -4.40 16.60
N TRP A 182 13.02 -5.56 16.03
CA TRP A 182 13.58 -6.86 16.42
C TRP A 182 15.04 -7.02 15.99
N GLU A 183 15.38 -6.52 14.82
CA GLU A 183 16.69 -6.76 14.20
C GLU A 183 17.76 -5.76 14.64
N LEU A 184 17.37 -4.58 15.14
CA LEU A 184 18.27 -3.52 15.60
C LEU A 184 18.50 -3.50 17.12
N VAL A 185 18.02 -4.52 17.84
CA VAL A 185 18.17 -4.60 19.31
C VAL A 185 19.64 -4.55 19.72
N ASP A 186 20.49 -5.31 19.04
CA ASP A 186 21.92 -5.41 19.37
C ASP A 186 22.69 -4.13 19.01
N ASP A 187 22.25 -3.42 17.98
CA ASP A 187 22.78 -2.10 17.61
C ASP A 187 22.34 -1.01 18.62
N GLY A 188 21.31 -1.29 19.42
CA GLY A 188 20.72 -0.33 20.36
C GLY A 188 20.04 0.84 19.64
N ILE A 189 19.54 0.61 18.43
CA ILE A 189 18.78 1.58 17.63
C ILE A 189 17.29 1.24 17.74
N ALA A 190 16.48 2.24 18.05
CA ALA A 190 15.03 2.06 18.14
C ALA A 190 14.37 2.28 16.77
N SER A 191 13.32 1.52 16.48
CA SER A 191 12.49 1.66 15.29
C SER A 191 11.03 1.81 15.71
N ILE A 192 10.41 2.93 15.35
CA ILE A 192 9.06 3.32 15.80
C ILE A 192 8.28 3.85 14.61
N ALA A 193 7.01 3.48 14.49
CA ALA A 193 6.11 4.10 13.51
C ALA A 193 5.08 4.99 14.19
N THR A 194 4.52 5.94 13.44
CA THR A 194 3.38 6.75 13.87
C THR A 194 2.35 6.86 12.75
N ASN A 195 1.07 6.80 13.12
CA ASN A 195 -0.07 6.81 12.21
C ASN A 195 -0.86 8.11 12.36
N PRO A 196 -0.40 9.24 11.77
CA PRO A 196 -1.15 10.48 11.81
C PRO A 196 -2.51 10.33 11.11
N GLY A 197 -3.50 11.02 11.67
CA GLY A 197 -4.79 11.28 11.03
C GLY A 197 -4.69 12.21 9.81
N PRO A 198 -5.82 12.74 9.30
CA PRO A 198 -5.81 13.79 8.30
C PRO A 198 -5.04 15.02 8.80
N VAL A 199 -4.20 15.59 7.94
CA VAL A 199 -3.36 16.75 8.25
C VAL A 199 -3.70 17.89 7.30
N HIS A 200 -3.87 19.11 7.84
CA HIS A 200 -4.06 20.33 7.05
C HIS A 200 -2.87 20.54 6.10
N SER A 201 -3.10 20.41 4.79
CA SER A 201 -2.07 20.54 3.76
C SER A 201 -2.68 20.79 2.39
N ASP A 202 -1.96 21.50 1.51
CA ASP A 202 -2.37 21.68 0.11
C ASP A 202 -2.62 20.34 -0.59
N ARG A 203 -1.85 19.31 -0.24
CA ARG A 203 -2.00 17.96 -0.78
C ARG A 203 -3.41 17.40 -0.56
N ILE A 204 -3.99 17.57 0.63
CA ILE A 204 -5.32 17.00 0.91
C ILE A 204 -6.42 17.76 0.15
N TYR A 205 -6.30 19.10 0.10
CA TYR A 205 -7.32 19.99 -0.45
C TYR A 205 -7.27 20.14 -1.97
N LYS A 206 -6.07 20.20 -2.55
CA LYS A 206 -5.87 20.41 -3.98
C LYS A 206 -5.64 19.11 -4.75
N THR A 207 -5.38 17.99 -4.08
CA THR A 207 -5.05 16.74 -4.78
C THR A 207 -5.93 15.58 -4.35
N VAL A 208 -5.89 15.16 -3.07
CA VAL A 208 -6.49 13.88 -2.67
C VAL A 208 -8.02 13.92 -2.71
N TYR A 209 -8.66 14.90 -2.07
CA TYR A 209 -10.13 14.99 -2.07
C TYR A 209 -10.71 15.32 -3.45
N PRO A 210 -10.15 16.26 -4.23
CA PRO A 210 -10.61 16.49 -5.59
C PRO A 210 -10.49 15.28 -6.50
N LYS A 211 -9.37 14.55 -6.47
CA LYS A 211 -9.22 13.33 -7.31
C LYS A 211 -10.19 12.23 -6.90
N ALA A 212 -10.43 12.04 -5.60
CA ALA A 212 -11.44 11.10 -5.12
C ALA A 212 -12.86 11.51 -5.56
N ALA A 213 -13.17 12.81 -5.54
CA ALA A 213 -14.43 13.36 -6.03
C ALA A 213 -14.60 13.16 -7.55
N ALA A 214 -13.54 13.39 -8.32
CA ALA A 214 -13.50 13.12 -9.75
C ALA A 214 -13.72 11.63 -10.06
N GLU A 215 -13.11 10.74 -9.29
CA GLU A 215 -13.34 9.30 -9.46
C GLU A 215 -14.80 8.91 -9.21
N PHE A 216 -15.49 9.54 -8.25
CA PHE A 216 -16.94 9.31 -8.08
C PHE A 216 -17.75 9.77 -9.30
N MET A 217 -17.34 10.85 -9.98
CA MET A 217 -17.97 11.28 -11.22
C MET A 217 -17.66 10.30 -12.36
N ARG A 218 -16.42 9.83 -12.45
CA ARG A 218 -16.03 8.81 -13.45
C ARG A 218 -16.84 7.53 -13.30
N VAL A 219 -17.07 7.07 -12.07
CA VAL A 219 -17.84 5.84 -11.80
C VAL A 219 -19.28 5.91 -12.35
N GLY A 220 -19.93 7.06 -12.24
CA GLY A 220 -21.31 7.26 -12.70
C GLY A 220 -21.46 7.80 -14.12
N GLY A 221 -20.39 8.38 -14.69
CA GLY A 221 -20.51 9.39 -15.73
C GLY A 221 -21.00 10.74 -15.16
N PHE A 222 -21.05 11.77 -16.00
CA PHE A 222 -21.55 13.09 -15.59
C PHE A 222 -22.26 13.80 -16.74
N GLU A 223 -23.57 14.07 -16.56
CA GLU A 223 -24.41 14.66 -17.60
C GLU A 223 -24.29 13.89 -18.93
N ALA A 224 -23.81 14.53 -19.99
CA ALA A 224 -23.60 13.93 -21.31
C ALA A 224 -22.27 13.17 -21.44
N LEU A 225 -21.40 13.21 -20.44
CA LEU A 225 -20.08 12.57 -20.46
C LEU A 225 -20.15 11.14 -19.94
N ASP A 226 -19.66 10.20 -20.74
CA ASP A 226 -19.39 8.85 -20.28
C ASP A 226 -18.14 8.79 -19.36
N PRO A 227 -17.88 7.65 -18.68
CA PRO A 227 -16.71 7.53 -17.80
C PRO A 227 -15.35 7.86 -18.43
N VAL A 228 -15.14 7.52 -19.70
CA VAL A 228 -13.86 7.78 -20.40
C VAL A 228 -13.72 9.27 -20.67
N GLN A 229 -14.79 9.92 -21.11
CA GLN A 229 -14.84 11.36 -21.32
C GLN A 229 -14.69 12.13 -19.99
N VAL A 230 -15.31 11.67 -18.89
CA VAL A 230 -15.12 12.26 -17.56
C VAL A 230 -13.67 12.16 -17.11
N GLU A 231 -13.02 11.01 -17.30
CA GLU A 231 -11.60 10.82 -16.95
C GLU A 231 -10.70 11.79 -17.72
N SER A 232 -10.87 11.85 -19.04
CA SER A 232 -10.13 12.78 -19.90
C SER A 232 -10.37 14.24 -19.51
N ALA A 233 -11.63 14.62 -19.29
CA ALA A 233 -12.00 15.96 -18.83
C ALA A 233 -11.34 16.32 -17.48
N CYS A 234 -11.38 15.39 -16.51
CA CYS A 234 -10.81 15.60 -15.19
C CYS A 234 -9.29 15.79 -15.22
N ALA A 235 -8.59 15.17 -16.17
CA ALA A 235 -7.15 15.38 -16.34
C ALA A 235 -6.81 16.85 -16.66
N ASP A 236 -7.70 17.54 -17.38
CA ASP A 236 -7.51 18.94 -17.78
C ASP A 236 -8.07 19.95 -16.76
N ILE A 237 -9.24 19.66 -16.15
CA ILE A 237 -9.94 20.66 -15.31
C ILE A 237 -9.55 20.58 -13.83
N LEU A 238 -9.08 19.45 -13.30
CA LEU A 238 -8.69 19.34 -11.89
C LEU A 238 -7.57 20.31 -11.48
N PRO A 239 -6.52 20.56 -12.30
CA PRO A 239 -5.51 21.56 -12.01
C PRO A 239 -6.06 23.00 -11.86
N LEU A 240 -7.26 23.28 -12.39
CA LEU A 240 -7.90 24.60 -12.31
C LEU A 240 -8.50 24.88 -10.91
N LEU A 241 -8.63 23.87 -10.04
CA LEU A 241 -9.21 24.05 -8.72
C LEU A 241 -8.36 24.96 -7.83
N GLY A 242 -8.94 26.11 -7.48
CA GLY A 242 -8.29 27.11 -6.63
C GLY A 242 -7.37 28.07 -7.37
N GLU A 243 -7.37 28.05 -8.70
CA GLU A 243 -6.78 29.08 -9.55
C GLU A 243 -7.73 30.29 -9.67
N ASP A 244 -7.24 31.40 -10.23
CA ASP A 244 -8.05 32.60 -10.46
C ASP A 244 -9.04 32.42 -11.62
N ASP A 245 -10.11 33.23 -11.62
CA ASP A 245 -11.20 33.12 -12.59
C ASP A 245 -10.72 33.17 -14.06
N SER A 246 -9.70 33.97 -14.38
CA SER A 246 -9.22 34.09 -15.76
C SER A 246 -8.54 32.80 -16.23
N THR A 247 -7.73 32.19 -15.35
CA THR A 247 -7.07 30.90 -15.58
C THR A 247 -8.09 29.78 -15.69
N VAL A 248 -9.09 29.75 -14.81
CA VAL A 248 -10.17 28.75 -14.85
C VAL A 248 -10.94 28.82 -16.16
N GLN A 249 -11.37 30.02 -16.58
CA GLN A 249 -12.13 30.18 -17.82
C GLN A 249 -11.33 29.75 -19.06
N ALA A 250 -10.06 30.15 -19.16
CA ALA A 250 -9.19 29.75 -20.26
C ALA A 250 -8.92 28.23 -20.29
N GLY A 251 -8.72 27.62 -19.12
CA GLY A 251 -8.54 26.17 -19.00
C GLY A 251 -9.78 25.38 -19.41
N LEU A 252 -10.97 25.84 -19.00
CA LEU A 252 -12.26 25.24 -19.39
C LEU A 252 -12.48 25.32 -20.91
N ASP A 253 -12.15 26.45 -21.54
CA ASP A 253 -12.22 26.59 -22.99
C ASP A 253 -11.30 25.61 -23.72
N SER A 254 -10.07 25.47 -23.24
CA SER A 254 -9.10 24.52 -23.81
C SER A 254 -9.56 23.08 -23.67
N ALA A 255 -10.13 22.71 -22.52
CA ALA A 255 -10.66 21.37 -22.27
C ALA A 255 -11.91 21.09 -23.12
N ALA A 256 -12.83 22.06 -23.24
CA ALA A 256 -14.04 21.93 -24.03
C ALA A 256 -13.75 21.67 -25.52
N ALA A 257 -12.69 22.28 -26.06
CA ALA A 257 -12.26 22.07 -27.44
C ALA A 257 -11.85 20.61 -27.74
N LYS A 258 -11.55 19.79 -26.72
CA LYS A 258 -11.19 18.37 -26.88
C LYS A 258 -12.41 17.44 -26.89
N ILE A 259 -13.59 17.93 -26.55
CA ILE A 259 -14.84 17.15 -26.44
C ILE A 259 -15.90 17.80 -27.34
N SER A 260 -15.65 17.74 -28.65
CA SER A 260 -16.46 18.43 -29.67
C SER A 260 -17.79 17.74 -29.99
N ASP A 261 -17.99 16.53 -29.49
CA ASP A 261 -19.18 15.70 -29.68
C ASP A 261 -20.27 15.93 -28.61
N VAL A 262 -20.04 16.86 -27.68
CA VAL A 262 -20.95 17.18 -26.58
C VAL A 262 -21.48 18.61 -26.72
N ASP A 263 -22.81 18.73 -26.75
CA ASP A 263 -23.49 20.03 -26.72
C ASP A 263 -23.18 20.78 -25.41
N ASP A 264 -22.87 22.08 -25.51
CA ASP A 264 -22.46 22.90 -24.35
C ASP A 264 -21.29 22.30 -23.55
N ALA A 265 -20.27 21.74 -24.23
CA ALA A 265 -19.11 21.11 -23.58
C ALA A 265 -18.49 21.99 -22.49
N ARG A 266 -18.32 23.29 -22.74
CA ARG A 266 -17.80 24.25 -21.74
C ARG A 266 -18.68 24.29 -20.49
N GLY A 267 -19.99 24.45 -20.64
CA GLY A 267 -20.92 24.51 -19.51
C GLY A 267 -20.97 23.19 -18.75
N VAL A 268 -20.90 22.05 -19.44
CA VAL A 268 -20.80 20.71 -18.80
C VAL A 268 -19.53 20.60 -17.96
N LEU A 269 -18.38 21.03 -18.48
CA LEU A 269 -17.11 20.99 -17.77
C LEU A 269 -17.08 21.92 -16.55
N GLU A 270 -17.69 23.11 -16.66
CA GLU A 270 -17.84 24.03 -15.54
C GLU A 270 -18.67 23.41 -14.41
N ARG A 271 -19.82 22.81 -14.74
CA ARG A 271 -20.68 22.11 -13.76
C ARG A 271 -19.99 20.88 -13.17
N LEU A 272 -19.20 20.15 -13.95
CA LEU A 272 -18.39 19.03 -13.48
C LEU A 272 -17.35 19.51 -12.45
N LEU A 273 -16.61 20.58 -12.75
CA LEU A 273 -15.62 21.16 -11.84
C LEU A 273 -16.26 21.61 -10.52
N GLN A 274 -17.38 22.33 -10.58
CA GLN A 274 -18.15 22.77 -9.42
C GLN A 274 -18.66 21.57 -8.59
N LYS A 275 -19.11 20.50 -9.26
CA LYS A 275 -19.57 19.28 -8.60
C LYS A 275 -18.44 18.57 -7.86
N ILE A 276 -17.27 18.45 -8.48
CA ILE A 276 -16.06 17.88 -7.88
C ILE A 276 -15.68 18.66 -6.63
N GLN A 277 -15.63 19.99 -6.71
CA GLN A 277 -15.34 20.85 -5.57
C GLN A 277 -16.34 20.62 -4.42
N SER A 278 -17.63 20.63 -4.72
CA SER A 278 -18.70 20.42 -3.73
C SER A 278 -18.58 19.07 -3.00
N ILE A 279 -18.23 18.00 -3.74
CA ILE A 279 -18.00 16.67 -3.15
C ILE A 279 -16.74 16.66 -2.28
N ALA A 280 -15.64 17.25 -2.76
CA ALA A 280 -14.39 17.34 -1.99
C ALA A 280 -14.60 18.06 -0.65
N GLU A 281 -15.30 19.20 -0.66
CA GLU A 281 -15.67 19.95 0.54
C GLU A 281 -16.61 19.16 1.47
N LYS A 282 -17.53 18.37 0.91
CA LYS A 282 -18.41 17.49 1.70
C LYS A 282 -17.62 16.38 2.38
N VAL A 283 -16.66 15.74 1.69
CA VAL A 283 -15.78 14.73 2.28
C VAL A 283 -14.98 15.33 3.44
N GLN A 284 -14.41 16.52 3.25
CA GLN A 284 -13.70 17.25 4.29
C GLN A 284 -14.58 17.53 5.50
N ARG A 285 -15.77 18.12 5.30
CA ARG A 285 -16.71 18.44 6.38
C ARG A 285 -17.17 17.20 7.15
N ASN A 286 -17.52 16.13 6.43
CA ASN A 286 -17.93 14.89 7.07
C ASN A 286 -16.80 14.29 7.94
N THR A 287 -15.57 14.34 7.45
CA THR A 287 -14.41 13.85 8.19
C THR A 287 -14.15 14.72 9.43
N SER A 288 -14.31 16.05 9.35
CA SER A 288 -14.12 16.92 10.51
C SER A 288 -15.19 16.70 11.60
N HIS A 289 -16.42 16.33 11.23
CA HIS A 289 -17.45 15.95 12.20
C HIS A 289 -17.13 14.67 13.01
N MET A 290 -16.15 13.88 12.57
CA MET A 290 -15.66 12.70 13.29
C MET A 290 -14.53 13.03 14.29
N ILE A 291 -14.20 14.32 14.46
CA ILE A 291 -13.11 14.79 15.32
C ILE A 291 -13.68 15.70 16.40
N ALA A 292 -13.25 15.51 17.64
CA ALA A 292 -13.81 16.19 18.81
C ALA A 292 -13.80 17.73 18.71
N ASP A 293 -12.70 18.32 18.24
CA ASP A 293 -12.54 19.76 18.02
C ASP A 293 -12.87 20.20 16.58
N ARG A 294 -13.29 19.25 15.73
CA ARG A 294 -13.55 19.43 14.29
C ARG A 294 -12.38 19.97 13.48
N GLN A 295 -11.15 19.84 13.97
CA GLN A 295 -9.95 20.27 13.26
C GLN A 295 -9.12 19.08 12.82
N PHE A 296 -8.56 19.14 11.62
CA PHE A 296 -7.52 18.20 11.24
C PHE A 296 -6.24 18.52 12.01
N LEU A 297 -5.31 17.58 12.02
CA LEU A 297 -4.01 17.82 12.64
C LEU A 297 -3.28 18.94 11.90
N SER A 298 -2.57 19.78 12.64
CA SER A 298 -1.57 20.66 12.05
C SER A 298 -0.27 19.89 11.79
N GLN A 299 0.55 20.39 10.87
CA GLN A 299 1.87 19.82 10.59
C GLN A 299 2.77 19.91 11.84
N ASP A 300 2.62 20.98 12.64
CA ASP A 300 3.35 21.17 13.89
C ASP A 300 2.96 20.15 14.98
N GLN A 301 1.69 19.73 15.03
CA GLN A 301 1.27 18.66 15.95
C GLN A 301 1.92 17.33 15.57
N VAL A 302 2.01 17.01 14.28
CA VAL A 302 2.75 15.82 13.81
C VAL A 302 4.23 15.95 14.14
N ALA A 303 4.83 17.11 13.91
CA ALA A 303 6.23 17.38 14.26
C ALA A 303 6.51 17.21 15.76
N THR A 304 5.59 17.68 16.62
CA THR A 304 5.67 17.52 18.07
C THR A 304 5.66 16.04 18.47
N THR A 305 4.79 15.23 17.86
CA THR A 305 4.78 13.78 18.07
C THR A 305 6.12 13.16 17.68
N VAL A 306 6.68 13.50 16.52
CA VAL A 306 7.99 12.99 16.07
C VAL A 306 9.11 13.37 17.03
N LEU A 307 9.17 14.64 17.47
CA LEU A 307 10.12 15.06 18.49
C LEU A 307 9.98 14.20 19.75
N ASN A 308 8.76 13.96 20.22
CA ASN A 308 8.55 13.13 21.41
C ASN A 308 9.00 11.69 21.21
N LEU A 309 8.72 11.08 20.05
CA LEU A 309 9.17 9.72 19.74
C LEU A 309 10.70 9.61 19.66
N CYS A 310 11.41 10.68 19.28
CA CYS A 310 12.88 10.71 19.31
C CYS A 310 13.47 10.91 20.71
N ALA A 311 12.68 11.29 21.70
CA ALA A 311 13.14 11.49 23.07
C ALA A 311 13.51 10.16 23.72
N VAL A 312 14.64 10.11 24.44
CA VAL A 312 15.09 8.90 25.15
C VAL A 312 14.02 8.41 26.14
N SER A 313 13.36 9.33 26.85
CA SER A 313 12.31 9.02 27.82
C SER A 313 11.07 8.35 27.24
N ILE A 314 10.82 8.50 25.93
CA ILE A 314 9.66 7.92 25.25
C ILE A 314 10.08 6.73 24.40
N SER A 315 11.10 6.89 23.54
CA SER A 315 11.59 5.83 22.66
C SER A 315 11.94 4.53 23.38
N GLY A 316 12.51 4.61 24.58
CA GLY A 316 12.81 3.42 25.39
C GLY A 316 11.58 2.64 25.86
N ILE A 317 10.41 3.28 25.91
CA ILE A 317 9.14 2.67 26.34
C ILE A 317 8.38 2.10 25.14
N VAL A 318 8.50 2.74 23.97
CA VAL A 318 7.64 2.47 22.80
C VAL A 318 8.37 1.89 21.58
N ASN A 319 9.60 1.41 21.75
CA ASN A 319 10.33 0.74 20.67
C ASN A 319 9.50 -0.41 20.05
N GLY A 320 9.50 -0.52 18.73
CA GLY A 320 8.74 -1.52 17.99
C GLY A 320 7.23 -1.33 18.04
N LYS A 321 6.74 -0.14 18.38
CA LYS A 321 5.31 0.19 18.37
C LYS A 321 4.96 1.08 17.18
N VAL A 322 3.72 0.90 16.73
CA VAL A 322 3.04 1.80 15.80
C VAL A 322 2.12 2.71 16.63
N ILE A 323 2.53 3.96 16.83
CA ILE A 323 1.83 4.89 17.70
C ILE A 323 0.64 5.51 16.95
N PRO A 324 -0.60 5.33 17.45
CA PRO A 324 -1.76 5.99 16.86
C PRO A 324 -1.60 7.50 17.01
N GLY A 325 -1.86 8.20 15.92
CA GLY A 325 -1.74 9.65 15.83
C GLY A 325 -2.97 10.28 15.19
N ASP A 326 -4.14 9.64 15.27
CA ASP A 326 -5.40 10.15 14.74
C ASP A 326 -6.41 10.46 15.85
N ARG A 327 -7.38 11.31 15.48
CA ARG A 327 -8.50 11.73 16.33
C ARG A 327 -9.84 11.48 15.64
N VAL A 328 -9.85 10.61 14.62
CA VAL A 328 -11.00 10.38 13.75
C VAL A 328 -11.76 9.15 14.25
N PHE A 329 -12.96 9.36 14.75
CA PHE A 329 -13.80 8.32 15.32
C PHE A 329 -14.94 7.93 14.38
N TYR A 330 -14.93 6.67 13.93
CA TYR A 330 -16.05 6.04 13.25
C TYR A 330 -16.00 4.52 13.46
N PRO A 331 -17.15 3.82 13.44
CA PRO A 331 -17.16 2.37 13.56
C PRO A 331 -16.51 1.71 12.34
N VAL A 332 -15.59 0.78 12.58
CA VAL A 332 -14.93 -0.02 11.55
C VAL A 332 -15.56 -1.41 11.56
N ARG A 333 -15.87 -1.97 10.39
CA ARG A 333 -16.43 -3.32 10.31
C ARG A 333 -15.32 -4.36 10.58
N PRO A 334 -15.65 -5.53 11.16
CA PRO A 334 -14.76 -6.66 11.18
C PRO A 334 -14.46 -7.10 9.74
N HIS A 335 -13.18 -7.16 9.40
CA HIS A 335 -12.68 -7.57 8.09
C HIS A 335 -11.77 -8.81 8.16
N VAL A 336 -11.27 -9.15 9.35
CA VAL A 336 -10.38 -10.30 9.58
C VAL A 336 -11.09 -11.38 10.39
N ALA A 337 -11.02 -12.62 9.92
CA ALA A 337 -11.55 -13.81 10.57
C ALA A 337 -10.47 -14.89 10.72
N THR A 338 -10.63 -15.79 11.69
CA THR A 338 -9.74 -16.95 11.88
C THR A 338 -10.28 -18.23 11.24
N ALA A 339 -11.51 -18.21 10.73
CA ALA A 339 -12.10 -19.32 10.00
C ALA A 339 -13.15 -18.77 9.02
N ALA A 340 -13.33 -19.45 7.89
CA ALA A 340 -14.45 -19.18 7.01
C ALA A 340 -15.71 -19.91 7.50
N PRO A 341 -16.92 -19.34 7.29
CA PRO A 341 -18.16 -20.06 7.54
C PRO A 341 -18.24 -21.36 6.71
N PRO A 342 -18.67 -22.50 7.29
CA PRO A 342 -18.87 -23.74 6.55
C PRO A 342 -19.77 -23.51 5.33
N SER A 343 -19.28 -23.90 4.16
CA SER A 343 -19.93 -23.62 2.89
C SER A 343 -19.85 -24.82 1.97
N ALA A 344 -20.94 -25.13 1.28
CA ALA A 344 -20.92 -26.07 0.16
C ALA A 344 -20.56 -25.29 -1.10
N ALA A 345 -19.42 -25.63 -1.72
CA ALA A 345 -19.05 -25.12 -3.03
C ALA A 345 -19.48 -26.10 -4.12
N ASP A 346 -19.90 -25.54 -5.26
CA ASP A 346 -20.13 -26.28 -6.48
C ASP A 346 -19.17 -25.73 -7.55
N TYR A 347 -18.19 -26.55 -7.92
CA TYR A 347 -17.22 -26.22 -8.96
C TYR A 347 -17.64 -26.77 -10.34
N GLY A 348 -18.85 -27.34 -10.44
CA GLY A 348 -19.36 -28.13 -11.56
C GLY A 348 -19.11 -27.51 -12.93
N GLY A 349 -18.29 -28.19 -13.74
CA GLY A 349 -18.04 -27.81 -15.14
C GLY A 349 -17.32 -26.48 -15.34
N GLY A 350 -16.82 -25.82 -14.30
CA GLY A 350 -15.95 -24.64 -14.41
C GLY A 350 -14.48 -24.98 -14.15
N CYS A 351 -13.61 -23.96 -14.17
CA CYS A 351 -12.21 -24.13 -13.81
C CYS A 351 -11.73 -23.12 -12.76
N VAL A 352 -10.83 -23.56 -11.87
CA VAL A 352 -10.08 -22.71 -10.96
C VAL A 352 -8.65 -22.56 -11.50
N VAL A 353 -8.18 -21.33 -11.62
CA VAL A 353 -6.80 -21.05 -12.04
C VAL A 353 -5.96 -20.79 -10.79
N ILE A 354 -4.94 -21.60 -10.54
CA ILE A 354 -4.00 -21.42 -9.44
C ILE A 354 -2.69 -20.87 -10.01
N VAL A 355 -2.20 -19.77 -9.45
CA VAL A 355 -0.98 -19.07 -9.90
C VAL A 355 0.05 -19.09 -8.78
N LEU A 356 1.15 -19.82 -8.96
CA LEU A 356 2.24 -19.88 -8.01
C LEU A 356 3.18 -18.67 -8.17
N GLY A 357 3.46 -17.98 -7.07
CA GLY A 357 4.45 -16.92 -6.97
C GLY A 357 5.89 -17.41 -6.76
N SER A 358 6.05 -18.72 -6.49
CA SER A 358 7.35 -19.37 -6.24
C SER A 358 7.33 -20.81 -6.68
N GLY A 359 8.52 -21.31 -7.02
CA GLY A 359 8.71 -22.67 -7.53
C GLY A 359 9.20 -23.65 -6.47
N THR A 360 8.80 -23.49 -5.21
CA THR A 360 9.23 -24.39 -4.12
C THR A 360 8.36 -25.64 -4.04
N GLU A 361 8.91 -26.73 -3.50
CA GLU A 361 8.16 -27.95 -3.19
C GLU A 361 6.95 -27.68 -2.27
N ALA A 362 7.11 -26.81 -1.28
CA ALA A 362 6.06 -26.49 -0.31
C ALA A 362 4.84 -25.86 -0.99
N ASP A 363 5.07 -24.91 -1.89
CA ASP A 363 4.00 -24.24 -2.63
C ASP A 363 3.33 -25.20 -3.62
N ALA A 364 4.13 -26.05 -4.29
CA ALA A 364 3.62 -27.06 -5.20
C ALA A 364 2.71 -28.08 -4.48
N ARG A 365 3.09 -28.55 -3.29
CA ARG A 365 2.26 -29.46 -2.47
C ARG A 365 0.96 -28.79 -2.04
N SER A 366 1.04 -27.52 -1.63
CA SER A 366 -0.13 -26.75 -1.19
C SER A 366 -1.11 -26.52 -2.34
N ALA A 367 -0.60 -26.17 -3.52
CA ALA A 367 -1.42 -26.05 -4.73
C ALA A 367 -2.01 -27.38 -5.18
N ALA A 368 -1.25 -28.48 -5.11
CA ALA A 368 -1.75 -29.81 -5.43
C ALA A 368 -2.88 -30.26 -4.50
N ALA A 369 -2.76 -29.98 -3.19
CA ALA A 369 -3.82 -30.26 -2.22
C ALA A 369 -5.10 -29.47 -2.52
N LEU A 370 -4.98 -28.15 -2.78
CA LEU A 370 -6.12 -27.32 -3.17
C LEU A 370 -6.72 -27.76 -4.51
N ALA A 371 -5.88 -28.17 -5.46
CA ALA A 371 -6.33 -28.67 -6.75
C ALA A 371 -7.12 -29.97 -6.62
N SER A 372 -6.65 -30.91 -5.80
CA SER A 372 -7.37 -32.16 -5.51
C SER A 372 -8.75 -31.86 -4.95
N HIS A 373 -8.84 -30.97 -3.94
CA HIS A 373 -10.12 -30.57 -3.35
C HIS A 373 -11.13 -30.06 -4.40
N VAL A 374 -10.67 -29.18 -5.31
CA VAL A 374 -11.52 -28.66 -6.39
C VAL A 374 -11.96 -29.76 -7.36
N ILE A 375 -11.06 -30.67 -7.73
CA ILE A 375 -11.33 -31.79 -8.65
C ILE A 375 -12.30 -32.80 -8.02
N ASP A 376 -12.12 -33.12 -6.75
CA ASP A 376 -12.97 -34.03 -5.99
C ASP A 376 -14.41 -33.50 -5.88
N LEU A 377 -14.58 -32.17 -5.92
CA LEU A 377 -15.87 -31.48 -5.98
C LEU A 377 -16.36 -31.18 -7.42
N GLY A 378 -15.80 -31.86 -8.43
CA GLY A 378 -16.26 -31.82 -9.83
C GLY A 378 -15.77 -30.62 -10.65
N GLY A 379 -14.80 -29.87 -10.14
CA GLY A 379 -14.15 -28.76 -10.84
C GLY A 379 -12.97 -29.19 -11.71
N ARG A 380 -12.46 -28.23 -12.49
CA ARG A 380 -11.19 -28.37 -13.23
C ARG A 380 -10.17 -27.39 -12.69
N VAL A 381 -8.88 -27.70 -12.84
CA VAL A 381 -7.80 -26.83 -12.35
C VAL A 381 -6.78 -26.58 -13.45
N VAL A 382 -6.36 -25.33 -13.58
CA VAL A 382 -5.18 -24.93 -14.36
C VAL A 382 -4.16 -24.37 -13.39
N LEU A 383 -2.95 -24.94 -13.38
CA LEU A 383 -1.85 -24.49 -12.52
C LEU A 383 -0.83 -23.72 -13.35
N LEU A 384 -0.60 -22.46 -13.01
CA LEU A 384 0.46 -21.63 -13.57
C LEU A 384 1.65 -21.62 -12.61
N THR A 385 2.80 -22.05 -13.11
CA THR A 385 4.06 -22.14 -12.36
C THR A 385 5.07 -21.11 -12.85
N PRO A 386 5.96 -20.60 -11.99
CA PRO A 386 7.06 -19.77 -12.45
C PRO A 386 8.00 -20.57 -13.36
N HIS A 387 8.80 -19.86 -14.17
CA HIS A 387 9.73 -20.50 -15.10
C HIS A 387 10.80 -21.36 -14.41
N THR A 388 11.17 -20.97 -13.19
CA THR A 388 12.17 -21.65 -12.36
C THR A 388 11.47 -22.34 -11.20
N THR A 389 11.63 -23.67 -11.12
CA THR A 389 11.10 -24.50 -10.04
C THR A 389 12.17 -25.44 -9.50
N GLU A 390 12.02 -25.85 -8.25
CA GLU A 390 12.82 -26.92 -7.66
C GLU A 390 12.59 -28.24 -8.42
N PRO A 391 13.59 -29.15 -8.46
CA PRO A 391 13.51 -30.36 -9.28
C PRO A 391 12.30 -31.26 -8.97
N ALA A 392 11.94 -31.39 -7.69
CA ALA A 392 10.85 -32.27 -7.27
C ALA A 392 9.44 -31.72 -7.60
N VAL A 393 9.33 -30.44 -7.98
CA VAL A 393 8.04 -29.82 -8.30
C VAL A 393 7.35 -30.54 -9.45
N SER A 394 8.09 -30.95 -10.49
CA SER A 394 7.51 -31.63 -11.66
C SER A 394 6.75 -32.89 -11.29
N ASP A 395 7.27 -33.65 -10.32
CA ASP A 395 6.68 -34.91 -9.88
C ASP A 395 5.44 -34.68 -8.99
N ILE A 396 5.44 -33.61 -8.18
CA ILE A 396 4.32 -33.24 -7.30
C ILE A 396 3.07 -32.86 -8.10
N ILE A 397 3.25 -32.19 -9.24
CA ILE A 397 2.15 -31.62 -10.03
C ILE A 397 1.91 -32.34 -11.36
N LYS A 398 2.55 -33.50 -11.59
CA LYS A 398 2.55 -34.22 -12.88
C LYS A 398 1.15 -34.57 -13.40
N ASP A 399 0.19 -34.75 -12.51
CA ASP A 399 -1.18 -35.17 -12.84
C ASP A 399 -2.13 -33.96 -13.03
N LEU A 400 -1.62 -32.72 -12.92
CA LEU A 400 -2.36 -31.48 -13.08
C LEU A 400 -2.17 -30.87 -14.47
N HIS A 401 -3.09 -29.99 -14.88
CA HIS A 401 -2.94 -29.21 -16.11
C HIS A 401 -2.02 -28.00 -15.86
N VAL A 402 -0.73 -28.16 -16.13
CA VAL A 402 0.31 -27.18 -15.77
C VAL A 402 0.79 -26.38 -16.97
N HIS A 403 0.96 -25.07 -16.77
CA HIS A 403 1.66 -24.18 -17.70
C HIS A 403 2.69 -23.32 -16.96
N ARG A 404 3.65 -22.78 -17.70
CA ARG A 404 4.60 -21.79 -17.17
C ARG A 404 4.11 -20.39 -17.46
N ALA A 405 4.18 -19.51 -16.46
CA ALA A 405 3.85 -18.10 -16.61
C ALA A 405 4.67 -17.26 -15.63
N ASP A 406 5.05 -16.07 -16.05
CA ASP A 406 5.46 -15.02 -15.12
C ASP A 406 4.20 -14.37 -14.52
N ALA A 407 4.02 -14.53 -13.20
CA ALA A 407 2.88 -13.96 -12.50
C ALA A 407 2.90 -12.42 -12.44
N GLY A 408 4.08 -11.80 -12.60
CA GLY A 408 4.23 -10.36 -12.72
C GLY A 408 3.90 -9.81 -14.11
N ASP A 409 3.78 -10.67 -15.12
CA ASP A 409 3.45 -10.28 -16.50
C ASP A 409 1.93 -10.31 -16.72
N ALA A 410 1.35 -9.12 -16.76
CA ALA A 410 -0.08 -8.92 -16.96
C ALA A 410 -0.60 -9.55 -18.28
N GLU A 411 0.17 -9.48 -19.37
CA GLU A 411 -0.24 -10.06 -20.64
C GLU A 411 -0.28 -11.58 -20.58
N GLN A 412 0.73 -12.19 -19.94
CA GLN A 412 0.74 -13.64 -19.74
C GLN A 412 -0.43 -14.12 -18.91
N ILE A 413 -0.70 -13.47 -17.77
CA ILE A 413 -1.84 -13.83 -16.91
C ILE A 413 -3.15 -13.68 -17.69
N GLY A 414 -3.39 -12.55 -18.35
CA GLY A 414 -4.60 -12.33 -19.13
C GLY A 414 -4.77 -13.35 -20.26
N ARG A 415 -3.69 -13.74 -20.96
CA ARG A 415 -3.72 -14.80 -21.99
C ARG A 415 -4.12 -16.16 -21.38
N TRP A 416 -3.53 -16.53 -20.26
CA TRP A 416 -3.82 -17.82 -19.62
C TRP A 416 -5.25 -17.90 -19.07
N LEU A 417 -5.78 -16.81 -18.49
CA LEU A 417 -7.18 -16.78 -18.06
C LEU A 417 -8.16 -16.95 -19.23
N ARG A 418 -7.91 -16.32 -20.38
CA ARG A 418 -8.71 -16.53 -21.60
C ARG A 418 -8.61 -17.97 -22.10
N ALA A 419 -7.38 -18.49 -22.23
CA ALA A 419 -7.15 -19.86 -22.69
C ALA A 419 -7.79 -20.91 -21.77
N ALA A 420 -7.73 -20.70 -20.45
CA ALA A 420 -8.41 -21.55 -19.47
C ALA A 420 -9.93 -21.49 -19.66
N SER A 421 -10.52 -20.30 -19.80
CA SER A 421 -11.95 -20.13 -20.04
C SER A 421 -12.43 -20.84 -21.31
N GLU A 422 -11.67 -20.72 -22.40
CA GLU A 422 -11.99 -21.32 -23.71
C GLU A 422 -11.85 -22.84 -23.73
N LYS A 423 -10.79 -23.39 -23.10
CA LYS A 423 -10.44 -24.82 -23.21
C LYS A 423 -10.93 -25.66 -22.03
N MET A 424 -11.02 -25.05 -20.85
CA MET A 424 -11.33 -25.70 -19.58
C MET A 424 -12.65 -25.21 -18.98
N GLY A 425 -13.48 -24.50 -19.76
CA GLY A 425 -14.76 -23.94 -19.31
C GLY A 425 -14.59 -22.69 -18.43
N PRO A 426 -15.71 -22.09 -17.99
CA PRO A 426 -15.70 -20.77 -17.35
C PRO A 426 -14.77 -20.76 -16.13
N VAL A 427 -13.89 -19.77 -16.06
CA VAL A 427 -13.07 -19.53 -14.87
C VAL A 427 -14.00 -19.13 -13.73
N LEU A 428 -14.01 -19.92 -12.66
CA LEU A 428 -14.84 -19.71 -11.48
C LEU A 428 -14.12 -18.86 -10.44
N ALA A 429 -12.82 -19.12 -10.25
CA ALA A 429 -11.96 -18.40 -9.32
C ALA A 429 -10.51 -18.38 -9.81
N VAL A 430 -9.77 -17.34 -9.39
CA VAL A 430 -8.32 -17.26 -9.53
C VAL A 430 -7.68 -17.23 -8.15
N VAL A 431 -6.75 -18.15 -7.89
CA VAL A 431 -6.03 -18.26 -6.63
C VAL A 431 -4.57 -17.95 -6.87
N HIS A 432 -4.04 -16.89 -6.28
CA HIS A 432 -2.62 -16.58 -6.32
C HIS A 432 -1.94 -17.00 -5.02
N MET A 433 -1.02 -17.96 -5.07
CA MET A 433 -0.25 -18.39 -3.91
C MET A 433 1.11 -17.70 -3.93
N THR A 434 1.33 -16.75 -3.02
CA THR A 434 2.57 -15.96 -2.98
C THR A 434 3.75 -16.77 -2.46
N GLY A 435 3.47 -17.81 -1.67
CA GLY A 435 4.43 -18.69 -1.00
C GLY A 435 5.08 -18.06 0.23
N ASP A 436 6.14 -18.68 0.75
CA ASP A 436 6.78 -18.24 1.98
C ASP A 436 7.81 -17.12 1.75
N VAL A 437 7.93 -16.19 2.71
CA VAL A 437 9.05 -15.24 2.75
C VAL A 437 10.33 -16.04 2.98
N PRO A 438 11.37 -15.87 2.15
CA PRO A 438 12.61 -16.64 2.29
C PRO A 438 13.22 -16.51 3.69
N ASP A 439 13.65 -17.63 4.26
CA ASP A 439 14.48 -17.65 5.47
C ASP A 439 15.90 -17.16 5.10
N GLY A 440 16.06 -15.83 5.12
CA GLY A 440 17.30 -15.15 4.74
C GLY A 440 17.97 -14.39 5.88
N SER A 441 18.93 -13.53 5.51
CA SER A 441 19.53 -12.56 6.44
C SER A 441 18.47 -11.63 7.04
N PRO A 442 18.77 -10.97 8.17
CA PRO A 442 17.99 -9.82 8.63
C PRO A 442 17.65 -8.86 7.50
N LEU A 443 16.43 -8.32 7.48
CA LEU A 443 16.02 -7.29 6.53
C LEU A 443 17.00 -6.12 6.55
N VAL A 444 17.49 -5.75 7.74
CA VAL A 444 18.49 -4.68 7.88
C VAL A 444 19.85 -4.96 7.23
N LYS A 445 20.08 -6.20 6.78
CA LYS A 445 21.26 -6.65 6.03
C LYS A 445 20.94 -7.06 4.58
N THR A 446 19.66 -7.04 4.21
CA THR A 446 19.20 -7.42 2.88
C THR A 446 19.60 -6.35 1.85
N GLY A 447 20.20 -6.79 0.75
CA GLY A 447 20.56 -5.92 -0.36
C GLY A 447 19.34 -5.45 -1.16
N ARG A 448 19.49 -4.37 -1.93
CA ARG A 448 18.37 -3.76 -2.66
C ARG A 448 17.67 -4.71 -3.63
N GLN A 449 18.45 -5.49 -4.38
CA GLN A 449 17.92 -6.44 -5.36
C GLN A 449 17.00 -7.50 -4.71
N GLU A 450 17.42 -8.06 -3.58
CA GLU A 450 16.64 -9.07 -2.84
C GLU A 450 15.37 -8.44 -2.23
N TRP A 451 15.48 -7.23 -1.69
CA TRP A 451 14.32 -6.48 -1.21
C TRP A 451 13.31 -6.20 -2.32
N ASP A 452 13.76 -5.71 -3.48
CA ASP A 452 12.89 -5.41 -4.61
C ASP A 452 12.23 -6.68 -5.15
N ALA A 453 12.92 -7.83 -5.14
CA ALA A 453 12.34 -9.12 -5.49
C ALA A 453 11.24 -9.55 -4.51
N MET A 454 11.40 -9.31 -3.20
CA MET A 454 10.34 -9.58 -2.22
C MET A 454 9.14 -8.63 -2.39
N VAL A 455 9.38 -7.34 -2.59
CA VAL A 455 8.30 -6.36 -2.85
C VAL A 455 7.54 -6.71 -4.13
N ALA A 456 8.26 -7.12 -5.18
CA ALA A 456 7.64 -7.60 -6.41
C ALA A 456 6.73 -8.80 -6.12
N ARG A 457 7.28 -9.86 -5.52
CA ARG A 457 6.56 -11.12 -5.27
C ARG A 457 5.36 -10.98 -4.33
N PHE A 458 5.45 -10.19 -3.28
CA PHE A 458 4.44 -10.17 -2.22
C PHE A 458 3.49 -8.97 -2.26
N ILE A 459 3.73 -7.98 -3.13
CA ILE A 459 2.86 -6.79 -3.25
C ILE A 459 2.49 -6.52 -4.70
N ASN A 460 3.47 -6.33 -5.60
CA ASN A 460 3.18 -5.93 -6.98
C ASN A 460 2.56 -7.07 -7.80
N THR A 461 3.11 -8.27 -7.72
CA THR A 461 2.60 -9.46 -8.42
C THR A 461 1.17 -9.83 -7.97
N PRO A 462 0.83 -9.87 -6.67
CA PRO A 462 -0.56 -10.05 -6.23
C PRO A 462 -1.50 -8.99 -6.81
N ALA A 463 -1.08 -7.72 -6.89
CA ALA A 463 -1.87 -6.68 -7.51
C ALA A 463 -2.09 -6.93 -9.01
N VAL A 464 -1.05 -7.32 -9.76
CA VAL A 464 -1.17 -7.69 -11.18
C VAL A 464 -2.17 -8.84 -11.35
N VAL A 465 -2.00 -9.94 -10.61
CA VAL A 465 -2.88 -11.11 -10.74
C VAL A 465 -4.33 -10.76 -10.38
N VAL A 466 -4.57 -9.98 -9.32
CA VAL A 466 -5.93 -9.52 -8.98
C VAL A 466 -6.51 -8.63 -10.08
N GLN A 467 -5.73 -7.67 -10.60
CA GLN A 467 -6.25 -6.75 -11.62
C GLN A 467 -6.58 -7.48 -12.91
N GLU A 468 -5.72 -8.39 -13.38
CA GLU A 468 -5.99 -9.20 -14.57
C GLU A 468 -7.16 -10.16 -14.38
N SER A 469 -7.32 -10.71 -13.17
CA SER A 469 -8.50 -11.51 -12.83
C SER A 469 -9.79 -10.69 -12.93
N LEU A 470 -9.79 -9.46 -12.37
CA LEU A 470 -10.95 -8.58 -12.47
C LEU A 470 -11.23 -8.14 -13.91
N LYS A 471 -10.19 -7.89 -14.73
CA LYS A 471 -10.35 -7.63 -16.18
C LYS A 471 -10.95 -8.82 -16.92
N HIS A 472 -10.59 -10.05 -16.53
CA HIS A 472 -11.18 -11.26 -17.08
C HIS A 472 -12.66 -11.40 -16.70
N PHE A 473 -12.99 -11.22 -15.43
CA PHE A 473 -14.37 -11.33 -14.93
C PHE A 473 -15.28 -10.18 -15.41
N VAL A 474 -14.73 -8.99 -15.59
CA VAL A 474 -15.47 -7.79 -16.01
C VAL A 474 -14.73 -7.10 -17.17
N PRO A 475 -14.82 -7.65 -18.40
CA PRO A 475 -14.11 -7.11 -19.56
C PRO A 475 -14.44 -5.64 -19.85
N GLY A 476 -13.39 -4.81 -19.85
CA GLY A 476 -13.50 -3.36 -20.04
C GLY A 476 -14.07 -2.60 -18.84
N GLY A 477 -14.19 -3.23 -17.67
CA GLY A 477 -14.68 -2.59 -16.45
C GLY A 477 -13.75 -1.53 -15.86
N GLY A 478 -12.45 -1.58 -16.17
CA GLY A 478 -11.52 -0.51 -15.78
C GLY A 478 -11.90 0.83 -16.43
N SER A 479 -12.10 0.80 -17.75
CA SER A 479 -12.51 1.96 -18.55
C SER A 479 -13.96 2.36 -18.31
N ASP A 480 -14.89 1.39 -18.31
CA ASP A 480 -16.30 1.63 -17.99
C ASP A 480 -16.68 0.95 -16.65
N PRO A 481 -16.52 1.65 -15.51
CA PRO A 481 -16.79 1.12 -14.17
C PRO A 481 -18.24 0.68 -13.97
N ARG A 482 -19.20 1.15 -14.78
CA ARG A 482 -20.61 0.76 -14.67
C ARG A 482 -20.81 -0.74 -14.95
N LYS A 483 -19.90 -1.36 -15.70
CA LYS A 483 -19.91 -2.81 -15.99
C LYS A 483 -19.71 -3.69 -14.75
N PHE A 484 -19.16 -3.14 -13.67
CA PHE A 484 -18.99 -3.89 -12.42
C PHE A 484 -20.29 -4.10 -11.65
N ALA A 485 -21.34 -3.31 -11.92
CA ALA A 485 -22.60 -3.39 -11.19
C ALA A 485 -23.22 -4.80 -11.34
N GLY A 486 -23.37 -5.52 -10.23
CA GLY A 486 -23.86 -6.91 -10.19
C GLY A 486 -22.92 -7.95 -10.79
N ALA A 487 -21.76 -7.55 -11.33
CA ALA A 487 -20.80 -8.47 -11.90
C ALA A 487 -20.18 -9.36 -10.81
N LYS A 488 -19.88 -10.60 -11.17
CA LYS A 488 -19.29 -11.62 -10.27
C LYS A 488 -17.86 -11.90 -10.68
N GLY A 489 -17.02 -12.17 -9.69
CA GLY A 489 -15.63 -12.57 -9.85
C GLY A 489 -15.10 -13.03 -8.50
N ARG A 490 -14.22 -14.04 -8.51
CA ARG A 490 -13.66 -14.62 -7.29
C ARG A 490 -12.15 -14.66 -7.41
N VAL A 491 -11.48 -13.93 -6.54
CA VAL A 491 -10.03 -13.90 -6.48
C VAL A 491 -9.60 -14.18 -5.05
N MET A 492 -8.57 -15.00 -4.88
CA MET A 492 -8.00 -15.32 -3.59
C MET A 492 -6.49 -15.16 -3.64
N ILE A 493 -5.92 -14.37 -2.74
CA ILE A 493 -4.48 -14.29 -2.50
C ILE A 493 -4.19 -15.18 -1.28
N VAL A 494 -3.27 -16.13 -1.41
CA VAL A 494 -2.83 -17.01 -0.33
C VAL A 494 -1.37 -16.70 -0.02
N GLY A 495 -1.10 -16.28 1.21
CA GLY A 495 0.24 -16.01 1.71
C GLY A 495 0.57 -14.51 1.88
N PRO A 496 1.81 -14.19 2.30
CA PRO A 496 2.83 -15.18 2.62
C PRO A 496 2.50 -15.97 3.88
N GLY A 497 2.96 -17.22 3.93
CA GLY A 497 2.85 -18.06 5.12
C GLY A 497 3.65 -17.51 6.30
N LEU A 498 3.24 -17.81 7.52
CA LEU A 498 4.14 -17.64 8.67
C LEU A 498 5.23 -18.71 8.62
N PRO A 499 6.45 -18.38 9.07
CA PRO A 499 7.49 -19.37 9.23
C PRO A 499 7.05 -20.47 10.21
N ARG A 500 7.41 -21.71 9.87
CA ARG A 500 7.02 -22.95 10.57
C ARG A 500 8.23 -23.68 11.15
N GLY A 501 7.99 -24.49 12.17
CA GLY A 501 9.00 -25.34 12.80
C GLY A 501 9.20 -25.07 14.29
N ARG A 502 10.02 -25.91 14.94
CA ARG A 502 10.19 -25.92 16.41
C ARG A 502 10.85 -24.66 16.98
N LYS A 503 11.58 -23.89 16.16
CA LYS A 503 12.38 -22.73 16.60
C LYS A 503 12.21 -21.55 15.64
N VAL A 504 10.99 -21.03 15.56
CA VAL A 504 10.71 -19.81 14.83
C VAL A 504 10.93 -18.60 15.74
N SER A 505 11.79 -17.67 15.34
CA SER A 505 12.08 -16.45 16.10
C SER A 505 11.01 -15.36 15.91
N GLY A 506 10.96 -14.37 16.83
CA GLY A 506 10.11 -13.19 16.67
C GLY A 506 10.46 -12.38 15.41
N ALA A 507 11.76 -12.25 15.11
CA ALA A 507 12.24 -11.57 13.92
C ALA A 507 11.73 -12.23 12.62
N GLN A 508 11.85 -13.56 12.49
CA GLN A 508 11.35 -14.28 11.30
C GLN A 508 9.85 -14.05 11.08
N ARG A 509 9.03 -14.09 12.15
CA ARG A 509 7.60 -13.76 12.05
C ARG A 509 7.38 -12.32 11.62
N ALA A 510 8.13 -11.38 12.20
CA ALA A 510 8.01 -9.97 11.87
C ALA A 510 8.35 -9.68 10.39
N ARG A 511 9.29 -10.41 9.79
CA ARG A 511 9.59 -10.31 8.34
C ARG A 511 8.39 -10.72 7.48
N ALA A 512 7.76 -11.85 7.78
CA ALA A 512 6.55 -12.29 7.08
C ALA A 512 5.41 -11.28 7.26
N GLU A 513 5.28 -10.73 8.47
CA GLU A 513 4.28 -9.71 8.78
C GLU A 513 4.44 -8.43 7.98
N VAL A 514 5.65 -8.05 7.51
CA VAL A 514 5.83 -6.91 6.60
C VAL A 514 4.88 -6.99 5.40
N PHE A 515 4.84 -8.15 4.77
CA PHE A 515 4.08 -8.35 3.55
C PHE A 515 2.61 -8.71 3.83
N ARG A 516 2.31 -9.39 4.93
CA ARG A 516 0.93 -9.58 5.40
C ARG A 516 0.25 -8.25 5.72
N GLY A 517 0.99 -7.33 6.35
CA GLY A 517 0.56 -5.96 6.60
C GLY A 517 0.29 -5.17 5.32
N ALA A 518 0.85 -5.56 4.17
CA ALA A 518 0.48 -4.99 2.88
C ALA A 518 -0.88 -5.51 2.39
N LEU A 519 -1.09 -6.82 2.50
CA LEU A 519 -2.24 -7.50 1.91
C LEU A 519 -3.55 -7.25 2.66
N ARG A 520 -3.52 -7.09 4.00
CA ARG A 520 -4.71 -6.77 4.80
C ARG A 520 -5.40 -5.48 4.33
N PRO A 521 -4.78 -4.30 4.42
CA PRO A 521 -5.41 -3.06 3.97
C PRO A 521 -5.70 -3.03 2.47
N PHE A 522 -4.90 -3.71 1.65
CA PHE A 522 -5.15 -3.86 0.21
C PHE A 522 -6.46 -4.60 -0.07
N ALA A 523 -6.64 -5.80 0.49
CA ALA A 523 -7.86 -6.59 0.31
C ALA A 523 -9.09 -5.85 0.85
N THR A 524 -9.01 -5.25 2.04
CA THR A 524 -10.12 -4.49 2.62
C THR A 524 -10.51 -3.28 1.76
N THR A 525 -9.52 -2.54 1.24
CA THR A 525 -9.77 -1.35 0.41
C THR A 525 -10.42 -1.72 -0.92
N ILE A 526 -9.90 -2.75 -1.61
CA ILE A 526 -10.45 -3.20 -2.89
C ILE A 526 -11.86 -3.75 -2.74
N ASN A 527 -12.13 -4.56 -1.73
CA ASN A 527 -13.49 -5.08 -1.54
C ASN A 527 -14.47 -3.96 -1.20
N GLN A 528 -14.04 -2.91 -0.48
CA GLN A 528 -14.91 -1.75 -0.27
C GLN A 528 -15.17 -0.98 -1.58
N GLU A 529 -14.17 -0.83 -2.44
CA GLU A 529 -14.38 -0.25 -3.77
C GLU A 529 -15.36 -1.08 -4.61
N LEU A 530 -15.14 -2.40 -4.68
CA LEU A 530 -16.00 -3.33 -5.42
C LEU A 530 -17.44 -3.27 -4.91
N ALA A 531 -17.67 -3.39 -3.60
CA ALA A 531 -19.00 -3.46 -3.02
C ALA A 531 -19.70 -2.10 -2.93
N ASP A 532 -19.05 -1.10 -2.31
CA ASP A 532 -19.71 0.15 -1.95
C ASP A 532 -19.70 1.17 -3.09
N VAL A 533 -18.69 1.16 -3.96
CA VAL A 533 -18.55 2.12 -5.06
C VAL A 533 -19.05 1.52 -6.37
N LEU A 534 -18.48 0.40 -6.79
CA LEU A 534 -18.74 -0.22 -8.09
C LEU A 534 -20.00 -1.11 -8.09
N LYS A 535 -20.62 -1.33 -6.92
CA LYS A 535 -21.83 -2.16 -6.74
C LYS A 535 -21.67 -3.58 -7.29
N SER A 536 -20.47 -4.13 -7.17
CA SER A 536 -20.08 -5.43 -7.67
C SER A 536 -20.23 -6.53 -6.62
N ASP A 537 -20.58 -7.72 -7.08
CA ASP A 537 -20.53 -8.96 -6.32
C ASP A 537 -19.17 -9.66 -6.46
N ALA A 538 -18.21 -9.08 -7.17
CA ALA A 538 -16.83 -9.58 -7.24
C ALA A 538 -16.13 -9.43 -5.88
N ARG A 539 -15.35 -10.43 -5.47
CA ARG A 539 -14.68 -10.47 -4.17
C ARG A 539 -13.23 -10.90 -4.30
N VAL A 540 -12.38 -10.30 -3.46
CA VAL A 540 -10.94 -10.56 -3.40
C VAL A 540 -10.56 -10.94 -1.96
N PHE A 541 -10.37 -12.22 -1.67
CA PHE A 541 -9.98 -12.64 -0.31
C PHE A 541 -8.46 -12.69 -0.16
N ALA A 542 -7.97 -12.36 1.03
CA ALA A 542 -6.60 -12.63 1.44
C ALA A 542 -6.60 -13.73 2.51
N VAL A 543 -5.85 -14.80 2.30
CA VAL A 543 -5.71 -15.93 3.21
C VAL A 543 -4.26 -15.97 3.67
N LEU A 544 -4.05 -15.91 4.99
CA LEU A 544 -2.75 -15.77 5.63
C LEU A 544 -2.43 -17.04 6.43
N PRO A 545 -1.90 -18.11 5.78
CA PRO A 545 -1.72 -19.42 6.39
C PRO A 545 -0.53 -19.49 7.37
N GLY A 546 -0.54 -20.44 8.28
CA GLY A 546 0.44 -20.61 9.35
C GLY A 546 0.06 -19.84 10.61
N SER A 547 0.62 -20.29 11.74
CA SER A 547 0.27 -19.81 13.08
C SER A 547 1.45 -19.16 13.79
N VAL A 548 1.17 -18.29 14.77
CA VAL A 548 2.20 -17.77 15.67
C VAL A 548 2.93 -18.88 16.45
N SER A 549 2.29 -20.04 16.67
CA SER A 549 2.91 -21.21 17.31
C SER A 549 3.94 -21.92 16.42
N GLY A 550 4.00 -21.60 15.12
CA GLY A 550 4.92 -22.21 14.17
C GLY A 550 4.51 -23.62 13.73
N GLY A 551 3.21 -23.94 13.87
CA GLY A 551 2.64 -25.19 13.38
C GLY A 551 2.58 -25.22 11.84
N ASP A 552 2.52 -26.42 11.28
CA ASP A 552 2.28 -26.57 9.84
C ASP A 552 0.86 -26.10 9.50
N PRO A 553 0.67 -25.35 8.40
CA PRO A 553 -0.65 -24.94 7.93
C PRO A 553 -1.54 -26.15 7.62
N ASP A 554 -2.82 -26.06 7.95
CA ASP A 554 -3.83 -27.04 7.58
C ASP A 554 -4.34 -26.74 6.15
N PRO A 555 -4.11 -27.64 5.17
CA PRO A 555 -4.60 -27.45 3.80
C PRO A 555 -6.13 -27.28 3.71
N THR A 556 -6.88 -27.85 4.66
CA THR A 556 -8.34 -27.76 4.68
C THR A 556 -8.83 -26.34 4.99
N GLY A 557 -8.04 -25.54 5.72
CA GLY A 557 -8.36 -24.15 6.03
C GLY A 557 -8.40 -23.27 4.79
N VAL A 558 -7.41 -23.38 3.91
CA VAL A 558 -7.36 -22.65 2.64
C VAL A 558 -8.49 -23.11 1.70
N ALA A 559 -8.73 -24.42 1.62
CA ALA A 559 -9.82 -24.99 0.83
C ALA A 559 -11.20 -24.49 1.31
N GLY A 560 -11.44 -24.47 2.63
CA GLY A 560 -12.69 -23.98 3.20
C GLY A 560 -12.93 -22.49 2.94
N VAL A 561 -11.88 -21.66 2.90
CA VAL A 561 -12.00 -20.25 2.50
C VAL A 561 -12.34 -20.12 1.01
N LEU A 562 -11.75 -20.96 0.13
CA LEU A 562 -12.13 -20.98 -1.28
C LEU A 562 -13.60 -21.39 -1.45
N ASP A 563 -14.05 -22.40 -0.70
CA ASP A 563 -15.44 -22.84 -0.75
C ASP A 563 -16.41 -21.74 -0.28
N TYR A 564 -16.05 -21.03 0.79
CA TYR A 564 -16.81 -19.86 1.23
C TYR A 564 -16.84 -18.77 0.18
N LEU A 565 -15.69 -18.45 -0.44
CA LEU A 565 -15.59 -17.46 -1.52
C LEU A 565 -16.53 -17.81 -2.69
N MET A 566 -16.68 -19.09 -3.01
CA MET A 566 -17.60 -19.56 -4.06
C MET A 566 -19.08 -19.44 -3.67
N SER A 567 -19.40 -19.37 -2.38
CA SER A 567 -20.79 -19.29 -1.90
C SER A 567 -21.47 -17.96 -2.25
N ALA A 568 -22.81 -17.97 -2.23
CA ALA A 568 -23.61 -16.74 -2.32
C ALA A 568 -23.40 -15.81 -1.10
N SER A 569 -23.06 -16.37 0.06
CA SER A 569 -22.84 -15.62 1.31
C SER A 569 -21.61 -14.73 1.26
N ALA A 570 -20.54 -15.16 0.58
CA ALA A 570 -19.33 -14.36 0.42
C ALA A 570 -19.57 -13.04 -0.32
N ALA A 571 -20.57 -12.97 -1.21
CA ALA A 571 -20.93 -11.75 -1.91
C ALA A 571 -21.41 -10.63 -0.97
N ARG A 572 -21.70 -10.89 0.30
CA ARG A 572 -22.07 -9.84 1.28
C ARG A 572 -21.18 -9.85 2.52
N SER A 573 -20.12 -10.65 2.53
CA SER A 573 -19.19 -10.74 3.65
C SER A 573 -18.50 -9.40 3.91
N GLY A 574 -18.45 -9.01 5.18
CA GLY A 574 -17.49 -8.00 5.65
C GLY A 574 -16.09 -8.58 5.81
N GLU A 575 -16.00 -9.87 6.14
CA GLU A 575 -14.76 -10.62 6.34
C GLU A 575 -14.16 -10.98 4.99
N VAL A 576 -12.97 -10.45 4.72
CA VAL A 576 -12.24 -10.61 3.45
C VAL A 576 -10.79 -11.01 3.66
N ILE A 577 -10.38 -11.16 4.94
CA ILE A 577 -9.05 -11.61 5.35
C ILE A 577 -9.25 -12.80 6.29
N PHE A 578 -8.58 -13.92 6.01
CA PHE A 578 -8.70 -15.15 6.77
C PHE A 578 -7.33 -15.62 7.26
N CYS A 579 -7.20 -15.89 8.57
CA CYS A 579 -6.02 -16.51 9.18
C CYS A 579 -6.41 -17.92 9.66
N PRO A 580 -6.55 -18.90 8.75
CA PRO A 580 -7.24 -20.17 9.04
C PRO A 580 -6.54 -21.06 10.07
N ASP A 581 -5.24 -20.88 10.26
CA ASP A 581 -4.41 -21.71 11.15
C ASP A 581 -4.24 -21.10 12.55
N GLU A 582 -4.77 -19.90 12.78
CA GLU A 582 -4.76 -19.28 14.10
C GLU A 582 -5.93 -19.79 14.93
N SER A 583 -5.63 -20.56 15.98
CA SER A 583 -6.63 -20.97 16.97
C SER A 583 -7.03 -19.79 17.86
N ARG A 584 -8.32 -19.58 18.09
CA ARG A 584 -8.80 -18.67 19.15
C ARG A 584 -8.85 -19.35 20.50
#